data_AF-A0A5B9FQI9-F1
#
_entry.id   AF-A0A5B9FQI9-F1
#
_cell.length_a   1.000
_cell.length_b   1.000
_cell.length_c   1.000
_cell.angle_alpha   90.00
_cell.angle_beta   90.00
_cell.angle_gamma   90.00
#
_symmetry.space_group_name_H-M   'P 1'
#
loop_
_entity.id
_entity.type
_entity.pdbx_description
1 polymer ?
#
loop_
_entity_poly.entity_id
_entity_poly.type
_entity_poly.pdbx_seq_one_letter_code
_entity_poly.pdbx_strand_id
1 'polypeptide(L)'
;MKNLIVKSIFVLIIAASLTGCGENETKEIYCGTEMSAFQAMELKKTGDAGYKFSDDDKKLAADMIEKLNAMYDGKYKFNLGFIERDSEKISLYVIVPDDKEVMEKVSCFLLQNDFEGRLPKTRNLLFYTESYDKLLIGIKSKK
;
A
#
# COMPACT_ATOMS: atom_id res chain seq x y z
N MET A 1 8.40 -15.68 62.40
CA MET A 1 8.02 -16.27 61.09
C MET A 1 7.18 -15.23 60.37
N LYS A 2 7.81 -14.31 59.62
CA LYS A 2 8.15 -14.40 58.19
C LYS A 2 6.92 -14.55 57.27
N ASN A 3 6.62 -13.44 56.59
CA ASN A 3 6.03 -13.34 55.25
C ASN A 3 4.57 -13.79 55.07
N LEU A 4 3.61 -12.91 55.37
CA LEU A 4 2.19 -13.16 55.07
C LEU A 4 1.44 -11.95 54.46
N ILE A 5 2.13 -10.92 53.97
CA ILE A 5 1.47 -9.72 53.38
C ILE A 5 1.79 -9.55 51.87
N VAL A 6 2.63 -10.39 51.26
CA VAL A 6 3.06 -10.21 49.85
C VAL A 6 2.43 -11.24 48.90
N LYS A 7 1.14 -11.57 49.07
CA LYS A 7 0.47 -12.55 48.19
C LYS A 7 -0.82 -12.10 47.49
N SER A 8 -1.32 -10.88 47.74
CA SER A 8 -2.62 -10.45 47.18
C SER A 8 -2.59 -9.30 46.17
N ILE A 9 -1.42 -8.81 45.75
CA ILE A 9 -1.35 -7.68 44.79
C ILE A 9 -0.96 -8.15 43.36
N PHE A 10 -0.54 -9.40 43.18
CA PHE A 10 -0.02 -9.89 41.88
C PHE A 10 -1.06 -10.52 40.94
N VAL A 11 -2.36 -10.46 41.26
CA VAL A 11 -3.41 -11.12 40.47
C VAL A 11 -4.25 -10.14 39.63
N LEU A 12 -4.02 -8.82 39.75
CA LEU A 12 -4.83 -7.80 39.08
C LEU A 12 -4.14 -7.09 37.89
N ILE A 13 -3.04 -7.63 37.37
CA ILE A 13 -2.31 -7.04 36.22
C ILE A 13 -2.53 -7.81 34.90
N ILE A 14 -3.02 -9.06 34.94
CA ILE A 14 -3.18 -9.87 33.72
C ILE A 14 -4.48 -9.55 32.95
N ALA A 15 -5.44 -8.86 33.57
CA ALA A 15 -6.66 -8.44 32.89
C ALA A 15 -6.49 -7.18 32.02
N ALA A 16 -5.45 -6.37 32.26
CA ALA A 16 -5.19 -5.14 31.49
C ALA A 16 -4.37 -5.39 30.21
N SER A 17 -3.72 -6.54 30.07
CA SER A 17 -3.02 -6.91 28.83
C SER A 17 -3.94 -7.51 27.75
N LEU A 18 -5.22 -7.75 28.06
CA LEU A 18 -6.21 -8.24 27.09
C LEU A 18 -7.10 -7.12 26.51
N THR A 19 -6.96 -5.87 26.97
CA THR A 19 -7.56 -4.70 26.32
C THR A 19 -6.63 -4.03 25.32
N GLY A 20 -5.46 -4.61 25.05
CA GLY A 20 -4.52 -4.19 24.00
C GLY A 20 -4.87 -4.68 22.60
N CYS A 21 -6.13 -5.04 22.32
CA CYS A 21 -6.63 -5.10 20.94
C CYS A 21 -7.08 -3.68 20.56
N GLY A 22 -6.16 -2.84 20.08
CA GLY A 22 -6.57 -1.48 19.72
C GLY A 22 -5.50 -0.51 19.25
N GLU A 23 -4.22 -0.88 19.21
CA GLU A 23 -3.22 -0.02 18.59
C GLU A 23 -3.07 -0.44 17.12
N ASN A 24 -3.78 0.30 16.24
CA ASN A 24 -3.52 0.32 14.81
C ASN A 24 -2.11 0.88 14.61
N GLU A 25 -1.09 0.07 14.87
CA GLU A 25 0.28 0.38 14.51
C GLU A 25 0.31 0.51 13.00
N THR A 26 0.39 1.76 12.57
CA THR A 26 0.51 2.12 11.16
C THR A 26 1.89 1.64 10.74
N LYS A 27 1.98 0.41 10.23
CA LYS A 27 3.25 -0.19 9.84
C LYS A 27 3.78 0.56 8.64
N GLU A 28 4.83 1.34 8.86
CA GLU A 28 5.60 1.90 7.76
C GLU A 28 6.18 0.73 6.95
N ILE A 29 5.92 0.73 5.65
CA ILE A 29 6.46 -0.27 4.74
C ILE A 29 6.93 0.44 3.49
N TYR A 30 8.17 0.14 3.10
CA TYR A 30 8.86 0.82 2.01
C TYR A 30 8.80 2.35 2.24
N CYS A 31 8.41 3.13 1.23
CA CYS A 31 8.26 4.59 1.35
C CYS A 31 6.84 5.05 1.75
N GLY A 32 5.98 4.14 2.20
CA GLY A 32 4.59 4.44 2.52
C GLY A 32 4.13 3.82 3.83
N THR A 33 2.84 3.56 3.88
CA THR A 33 2.15 2.91 4.99
C THR A 33 1.38 1.71 4.46
N GLU A 34 1.48 0.58 5.15
CA GLU A 34 0.69 -0.60 4.81
C GLU A 34 -0.81 -0.31 5.02
N MET A 35 -1.63 -0.63 4.02
CA MET A 35 -3.08 -0.60 4.15
C MET A 35 -3.54 -1.75 5.03
N SER A 36 -4.56 -1.51 5.85
CA SER A 36 -5.24 -2.64 6.49
C SER A 36 -5.88 -3.54 5.43
N ALA A 37 -6.10 -4.82 5.77
CA ALA A 37 -6.79 -5.75 4.88
C ALA A 37 -8.15 -5.21 4.42
N PHE A 38 -8.90 -4.55 5.31
CA PHE A 38 -10.18 -3.93 4.99
C PHE A 38 -10.02 -2.82 3.94
N GLN A 39 -9.04 -1.91 4.12
CA GLN A 39 -8.77 -0.83 3.16
C GLN A 39 -8.39 -1.38 1.79
N ALA A 40 -7.53 -2.41 1.76
CA ALA A 40 -7.11 -3.02 0.51
C ALA A 40 -8.28 -3.73 -0.21
N MET A 41 -9.17 -4.40 0.55
CA MET A 41 -10.36 -5.05 0.00
C MET A 41 -11.38 -4.05 -0.55
N GLU A 42 -11.65 -2.97 0.17
CA GLU A 42 -12.55 -1.91 -0.32
C GLU A 42 -12.01 -1.29 -1.60
N LEU A 43 -10.71 -0.99 -1.63
CA LEU A 43 -10.09 -0.40 -2.81
C LEU A 43 -10.08 -1.38 -3.99
N LYS A 44 -9.86 -2.68 -3.75
CA LYS A 44 -10.00 -3.71 -4.77
C LYS A 44 -11.43 -3.71 -5.34
N LYS A 45 -12.44 -3.69 -4.48
CA LYS A 45 -13.85 -3.68 -4.90
C LYS A 45 -14.15 -2.46 -5.79
N THR A 46 -13.61 -1.29 -5.43
CA THR A 46 -13.72 -0.09 -6.26
C THR A 46 -13.08 -0.30 -7.63
N GLY A 47 -11.87 -0.86 -7.70
CA GLY A 47 -11.21 -1.06 -8.98
C GLY A 47 -11.83 -2.17 -9.83
N ASP A 48 -12.49 -3.16 -9.22
CA ASP A 48 -13.28 -4.17 -9.94
C ASP A 48 -14.49 -3.55 -10.66
N ALA A 49 -14.97 -2.37 -10.24
CA ALA A 49 -16.01 -1.63 -10.95
C ALA A 49 -15.49 -0.98 -12.26
N GLY A 50 -14.17 -0.93 -12.44
CA GLY A 50 -13.50 -0.36 -13.59
C GLY A 50 -13.34 1.16 -13.52
N TYR A 51 -12.33 1.66 -14.23
CA TYR A 51 -12.05 3.09 -14.37
C TYR A 51 -12.14 3.51 -15.83
N LYS A 52 -12.84 4.62 -16.10
CA LYS A 52 -12.95 5.17 -17.44
C LYS A 52 -11.80 6.15 -17.69
N PHE A 53 -10.83 5.70 -18.48
CA PHE A 53 -9.67 6.51 -18.83
C PHE A 53 -10.02 7.67 -19.77
N SER A 54 -9.62 8.88 -19.38
CA SER A 54 -9.43 9.98 -20.33
C SER A 54 -8.16 9.76 -21.17
N ASP A 55 -7.97 10.54 -22.23
CA ASP A 55 -6.75 10.45 -23.03
C ASP A 55 -5.50 10.89 -22.26
N ASP A 56 -5.65 11.83 -21.33
CA ASP A 56 -4.56 12.24 -20.45
C ASP A 56 -4.22 11.15 -19.41
N ASP A 57 -5.22 10.41 -18.92
CA ASP A 57 -4.97 9.24 -18.07
C ASP A 57 -4.19 8.15 -18.83
N LYS A 58 -4.54 7.89 -20.10
CA LYS A 58 -3.82 6.90 -20.92
C LYS A 58 -2.36 7.29 -21.11
N LYS A 59 -2.10 8.57 -21.42
CA LYS A 59 -0.73 9.09 -21.56
C LYS A 59 0.04 8.99 -20.26
N LEU A 60 -0.55 9.44 -19.16
CA LEU A 60 0.07 9.35 -17.84
C LEU A 60 0.38 7.89 -17.47
N ALA A 61 -0.57 6.97 -17.66
CA ALA A 61 -0.34 5.56 -17.37
C ALA A 61 0.78 4.98 -18.25
N ALA A 62 0.83 5.32 -19.54
CA ALA A 62 1.90 4.91 -20.44
C ALA A 62 3.27 5.44 -19.99
N ASP A 63 3.37 6.73 -19.65
CA ASP A 63 4.61 7.33 -19.15
C ASP A 63 5.08 6.66 -17.85
N MET A 64 4.14 6.38 -16.94
CA MET A 64 4.42 5.66 -15.69
C MET A 64 4.99 4.27 -15.98
N ILE A 65 4.33 3.49 -16.86
CA ILE A 65 4.79 2.16 -17.26
C ILE A 65 6.17 2.22 -17.93
N GLU A 66 6.40 3.17 -18.82
CA GLU A 66 7.68 3.37 -19.48
C GLU A 66 8.80 3.61 -18.46
N LYS A 67 8.59 4.53 -17.50
CA LYS A 67 9.56 4.80 -16.44
C LYS A 67 9.81 3.59 -15.54
N LEU A 68 8.77 2.84 -15.20
CA LEU A 68 8.91 1.60 -14.42
C LEU A 68 9.77 0.57 -15.15
N ASN A 69 9.51 0.33 -16.44
CA ASN A 69 10.29 -0.59 -17.26
C ASN A 69 11.74 -0.11 -17.43
N ALA A 70 11.96 1.19 -17.61
CA ALA A 70 13.30 1.78 -17.74
C ALA A 70 14.16 1.63 -16.46
N MET A 71 13.57 1.58 -15.26
CA MET A 71 14.32 1.36 -14.01
C MET A 71 15.04 0.02 -13.93
N TYR A 72 14.67 -0.94 -14.79
CA TYR A 72 15.18 -2.29 -14.83
C TYR A 72 15.57 -2.73 -16.25
N ASP A 73 15.80 -1.78 -17.16
CA ASP A 73 16.17 -2.04 -18.55
C ASP A 73 15.24 -3.05 -19.26
N GLY A 74 13.94 -3.00 -18.94
CA GLY A 74 12.93 -3.91 -19.48
C GLY A 74 13.01 -5.35 -19.00
N LYS A 75 13.83 -5.66 -17.99
CA LYS A 75 13.97 -7.01 -17.40
C LYS A 75 12.63 -7.58 -16.91
N TYR A 76 11.79 -6.72 -16.35
CA TYR A 76 10.47 -7.09 -15.83
C TYR A 76 9.39 -6.40 -16.64
N LYS A 77 8.22 -7.04 -16.72
CA LYS A 77 7.04 -6.46 -17.36
C LYS A 77 6.18 -5.76 -16.31
N PHE A 78 6.40 -4.47 -16.14
CA PHE A 78 5.53 -3.66 -15.31
C PHE A 78 4.26 -3.28 -16.06
N ASN A 79 3.15 -3.28 -15.35
CA ASN A 79 1.90 -2.71 -15.83
C ASN A 79 1.16 -2.06 -14.66
N LEU A 80 0.28 -1.12 -14.96
CA LEU A 80 -0.55 -0.48 -13.95
C LEU A 80 -1.90 -0.07 -14.54
N GLY A 81 -2.88 0.04 -13.64
CA GLY A 81 -4.22 0.52 -13.96
C GLY A 81 -4.69 1.52 -12.91
N PHE A 82 -5.55 2.44 -13.31
CA PHE A 82 -6.16 3.40 -12.40
C PHE A 82 -7.40 2.75 -11.79
N ILE A 83 -7.58 2.92 -10.49
CA ILE A 83 -8.76 2.49 -9.73
C ILE A 83 -9.71 3.67 -9.60
N GLU A 84 -9.17 4.80 -9.15
CA GLU A 84 -9.87 6.07 -9.01
C GLU A 84 -8.85 7.20 -9.10
N ARG A 85 -9.31 8.37 -9.54
CA ARG A 85 -8.51 9.58 -9.60
C ARG A 85 -9.41 10.80 -9.47
N ASP A 86 -9.00 11.72 -8.63
CA ASP A 86 -9.53 13.08 -8.54
C ASP A 86 -8.37 14.07 -8.26
N SER A 87 -8.70 15.30 -7.88
CA SER A 87 -7.70 16.33 -7.59
C SER A 87 -6.88 16.08 -6.31
N GLU A 88 -7.37 15.23 -5.40
CA GLU A 88 -6.78 14.99 -4.10
C GLU A 88 -6.08 13.64 -4.00
N LYS A 89 -6.57 12.64 -4.74
CA LYS A 89 -6.06 11.27 -4.67
C LYS A 89 -6.02 10.54 -6.01
N ILE A 90 -5.11 9.58 -6.09
CA ILE A 90 -5.09 8.56 -7.13
C ILE A 90 -4.85 7.20 -6.48
N SER A 91 -5.59 6.20 -6.95
CA SER A 91 -5.42 4.82 -6.53
C SER A 91 -5.09 3.96 -7.74
N LEU A 92 -4.11 3.07 -7.61
CA LEU A 92 -3.52 2.31 -8.71
C LEU A 92 -3.46 0.83 -8.37
N TYR A 93 -3.72 -0.01 -9.37
CA TYR A 93 -3.20 -1.38 -9.40
C TYR A 93 -1.80 -1.35 -10.02
N VAL A 94 -0.85 -2.07 -9.42
CA VAL A 94 0.52 -2.18 -9.92
C VAL A 94 0.87 -3.65 -10.05
N ILE A 95 1.12 -4.10 -11.28
CA ILE A 95 1.53 -5.46 -11.59
C ILE A 95 3.06 -5.50 -11.56
N VAL A 96 3.60 -6.32 -10.67
CA VAL A 96 5.04 -6.44 -10.39
C VAL A 96 5.44 -7.90 -10.18
N PRO A 97 6.73 -8.24 -10.36
CA PRO A 97 7.28 -9.50 -9.84
C PRO A 97 7.05 -9.62 -8.34
N ASP A 98 6.81 -10.85 -7.84
CA ASP A 98 6.73 -11.15 -6.39
C ASP A 98 8.14 -11.16 -5.78
N ASP A 99 8.76 -9.98 -5.78
CA ASP A 99 10.09 -9.70 -5.27
C ASP A 99 10.03 -8.44 -4.39
N LYS A 100 10.52 -8.56 -3.15
CA LYS A 100 10.42 -7.48 -2.16
C LYS A 100 11.23 -6.25 -2.52
N GLU A 101 12.43 -6.44 -3.07
CA GLU A 101 13.29 -5.31 -3.46
C GLU A 101 12.66 -4.56 -4.65
N VAL A 102 12.07 -5.30 -5.58
CA VAL A 102 11.34 -4.70 -6.71
C VAL A 102 10.12 -3.92 -6.23
N MET A 103 9.30 -4.52 -5.35
CA MET A 103 8.14 -3.85 -4.75
C MET A 103 8.52 -2.58 -4.00
N GLU A 104 9.59 -2.63 -3.19
CA GLU A 104 10.09 -1.47 -2.45
C GLU A 104 10.45 -0.33 -3.38
N LYS A 105 11.30 -0.60 -4.38
CA LYS A 105 11.77 0.43 -5.32
C LYS A 105 10.63 1.02 -6.15
N VAL A 106 9.70 0.19 -6.63
CA VAL A 106 8.53 0.64 -7.38
C VAL A 106 7.59 1.46 -6.50
N SER A 107 7.32 1.00 -5.26
CA SER A 107 6.51 1.73 -4.29
C SER A 107 7.10 3.11 -4.02
N CYS A 108 8.39 3.19 -3.71
CA CYS A 108 9.09 4.44 -3.47
C CYS A 108 9.01 5.39 -4.67
N PHE A 109 9.30 4.88 -5.86
CA PHE A 109 9.23 5.68 -7.08
C PHE A 109 7.82 6.26 -7.31
N LEU A 110 6.78 5.43 -7.24
CA LEU A 110 5.39 5.84 -7.47
C LEU A 110 4.83 6.76 -6.37
N LEU A 111 5.30 6.65 -5.14
CA LEU A 111 4.88 7.51 -4.03
C LEU A 111 5.61 8.87 -4.02
N GLN A 112 6.83 8.95 -4.56
CA GLN A 112 7.66 10.16 -4.49
C GLN A 112 7.70 10.97 -5.80
N ASN A 113 7.58 10.33 -6.96
CA ASN A 113 7.63 11.02 -8.25
C ASN A 113 6.27 11.62 -8.61
N ASP A 114 6.16 12.92 -8.85
CA ASP A 114 4.89 13.60 -9.15
C ASP A 114 4.49 13.60 -10.63
N PHE A 115 5.33 13.03 -11.50
CA PHE A 115 5.17 13.01 -12.95
C PHE A 115 4.87 14.41 -13.51
N GLU A 116 5.72 15.38 -13.17
CA GLU A 116 5.60 16.78 -13.63
C GLU A 116 4.32 17.43 -13.08
N GLY A 117 3.99 17.11 -11.82
CA GLY A 117 2.81 17.62 -11.14
C GLY A 117 1.48 16.99 -11.57
N ARG A 118 1.51 15.93 -12.39
CA ARG A 118 0.30 15.24 -12.86
C ARG A 118 -0.31 14.33 -11.79
N LEU A 119 0.45 13.91 -10.78
CA LEU A 119 -0.06 13.05 -9.70
C LEU A 119 -0.49 13.87 -8.47
N PRO A 120 -1.66 13.57 -7.88
CA PRO A 120 -2.04 14.14 -6.61
C PRO A 120 -1.14 13.63 -5.47
N LYS A 121 -1.20 14.30 -4.32
CA LYS A 121 -0.37 13.99 -3.14
C LYS A 121 -0.75 12.65 -2.51
N THR A 122 -2.04 12.37 -2.42
CA THR A 122 -2.53 11.12 -1.84
C THR A 122 -2.48 10.03 -2.90
N ARG A 123 -1.73 8.96 -2.62
CA ARG A 123 -1.53 7.86 -3.56
C ARG A 123 -1.75 6.55 -2.84
N ASN A 124 -2.51 5.68 -3.47
CA ASN A 124 -2.82 4.35 -2.98
C ASN A 124 -2.39 3.34 -4.04
N LEU A 125 -1.59 2.36 -3.65
CA LEU A 125 -1.02 1.35 -4.54
C LEU A 125 -1.48 -0.02 -4.06
N LEU A 126 -2.15 -0.78 -4.91
CA LEU A 126 -2.40 -2.19 -4.70
C LEU A 126 -1.46 -2.99 -5.60
N PHE A 127 -0.52 -3.71 -4.99
CA PHE A 127 0.46 -4.52 -5.70
C PHE A 127 -0.08 -5.91 -5.95
N TYR A 128 0.02 -6.37 -7.20
CA TYR A 128 -0.38 -7.69 -7.64
C TYR A 128 0.80 -8.43 -8.27
N THR A 129 0.70 -9.75 -8.24
CA THR A 129 1.55 -10.65 -9.04
C THR A 129 1.42 -10.39 -10.53
N GLU A 130 2.40 -10.85 -11.31
CA GLU A 130 2.41 -10.75 -12.79
C GLU A 130 1.16 -11.36 -13.45
N SER A 131 0.61 -12.42 -12.86
CA SER A 131 -0.63 -13.08 -13.29
C SER A 131 -1.91 -12.34 -12.89
N TYR A 132 -1.80 -11.25 -12.11
CA TYR A 132 -2.91 -10.47 -11.56
C TYR A 132 -3.91 -11.28 -10.71
N ASP A 133 -3.52 -12.47 -10.26
CA ASP A 133 -4.37 -13.41 -9.53
C ASP A 133 -4.27 -13.24 -8.01
N LYS A 134 -3.18 -12.63 -7.51
CA LYS A 134 -2.91 -12.48 -6.09
C LYS A 134 -2.53 -11.04 -5.75
N LEU A 135 -3.26 -10.47 -4.80
CA LEU A 135 -2.90 -9.23 -4.13
C LEU A 135 -1.72 -9.53 -3.18
N LEU A 136 -0.60 -8.84 -3.39
CA LEU A 136 0.61 -8.95 -2.58
C LEU A 136 0.53 -8.03 -1.36
N ILE A 137 0.28 -6.74 -1.58
CA ILE A 137 0.20 -5.72 -0.53
C ILE A 137 -0.53 -4.46 -1.01
N GLY A 138 -1.20 -3.77 -0.08
CA GLY A 138 -1.69 -2.40 -0.30
C GLY A 138 -0.81 -1.39 0.43
N ILE A 139 -0.39 -0.33 -0.24
CA ILE A 139 0.50 0.71 0.31
C ILE A 139 -0.07 2.08 -0.03
N LYS A 140 -0.15 2.96 0.95
CA LYS A 140 -0.61 4.34 0.77
C LYS A 140 0.47 5.36 1.12
N SER A 141 0.36 6.57 0.56
CA SER A 141 1.18 7.72 0.94
C SER A 141 1.17 7.90 2.46
N LYS A 142 2.31 8.33 3.00
CA LYS A 142 2.39 8.82 4.38
C LYS A 142 1.51 10.07 4.50
N LYS A 143 0.82 10.21 5.64
CA LYS A 143 0.02 11.41 5.94
C LYS A 143 0.91 12.62 6.17
#